data_AF-A0A067SHT1-F1
#
_entry.id   AF-A0A067SHT1-F1
#
_cell.length_a   1.000
_cell.length_b   1.000
_cell.length_c   1.000
_cell.angle_alpha   90.00
_cell.angle_beta   90.00
_cell.angle_gamma   90.00
#
_symmetry.space_group_name_H-M   'P 1'
#
loop_
_entity.id
_entity.type
_entity.pdbx_description
1 polymer ?
#
loop_
_entity_poly.entity_id
_entity_poly.type
_entity_poly.pdbx_seq_one_letter_code
_entity_poly.pdbx_strand_id
1 'polypeptide(L)'
;YDPPKCHPETRVAIIQAIIDWIKDGQKTSFIKWLNGPAGAGKSAIAQKIAELCYESGYLEASFFWSRTAAGRNNSERLIATLAYQLLIAIPLLQQPVEEAVEHDPYIFSRSLAAQMEALVVQPLKTVFEDNHREVINTPKVIILDGLDECGPAEAQQLILEVVGDSIRKFPIPLCFLIASRPEKVCH
;
A
#
# COMPACT_ATOMS: atom_id res chain seq x y z
N TYR A 1 27.02 -24.93 -3.71
CA TYR A 1 27.00 -23.52 -4.14
C TYR A 1 26.09 -22.79 -3.17
N ASP A 2 26.65 -22.03 -2.23
CA ASP A 2 25.86 -21.22 -1.31
C ASP A 2 25.34 -19.99 -2.06
N PRO A 3 24.05 -19.63 -1.97
CA PRO A 3 23.55 -18.42 -2.60
C PRO A 3 24.29 -17.20 -2.01
N PRO A 4 24.61 -16.17 -2.81
CA PRO A 4 25.33 -15.01 -2.33
C PRO A 4 24.51 -14.34 -1.23
N LYS A 5 25.01 -14.42 0.01
CA LYS A 5 24.43 -13.70 1.15
C LYS A 5 24.56 -12.21 0.83
N CYS A 6 23.42 -11.54 0.63
CA CYS A 6 23.38 -10.07 0.58
C CYS A 6 24.14 -9.53 1.79
N HIS A 7 25.19 -8.74 1.57
CA HIS A 7 25.94 -8.11 2.64
C HIS A 7 24.98 -7.24 3.48
N PRO A 8 25.09 -7.23 4.82
CA PRO A 8 24.23 -6.42 5.70
C PRO A 8 24.18 -4.94 5.31
N GLU A 9 25.30 -4.40 4.81
CA GLU A 9 25.44 -3.03 4.33
C GLU A 9 24.50 -2.71 3.17
N THR A 10 24.22 -3.69 2.30
CA THR A 10 23.30 -3.51 1.17
C THR A 10 21.86 -3.35 1.63
N ARG A 11 21.44 -4.05 2.69
CA ARG A 11 20.07 -3.91 3.24
C ARG A 11 19.85 -2.55 3.87
N VAL A 12 20.83 -2.05 4.62
CA VAL A 12 20.79 -0.71 5.22
C VAL A 12 20.71 0.35 4.13
N ALA A 13 21.52 0.25 3.08
CA ALA A 13 21.49 1.17 1.95
C ALA A 13 20.14 1.15 1.21
N ILE A 14 19.54 -0.03 0.99
CA ILE A 14 18.22 -0.15 0.36
C ILE A 14 17.14 0.51 1.23
N ILE A 15 17.11 0.23 2.54
CA ILE A 15 16.16 0.83 3.47
C ILE A 15 16.28 2.35 3.42
N GLN A 16 17.51 2.89 3.52
CA GLN A 16 17.75 4.32 3.48
C GLN A 16 17.26 4.94 2.16
N ALA A 17 17.60 4.34 1.02
CA ALA A 17 17.18 4.84 -0.30
C ALA A 17 15.65 4.79 -0.51
N ILE A 18 14.93 3.90 0.18
CA ILE A 18 13.46 3.87 0.15
C ILE A 18 12.89 4.94 1.08
N ILE A 19 13.43 5.10 2.28
CA ILE A 19 13.02 6.15 3.23
C ILE A 19 13.22 7.54 2.63
N ASP A 20 14.37 7.78 1.98
CA ASP A 20 14.67 9.06 1.32
C ASP A 20 13.67 9.34 0.20
N TRP A 21 13.31 8.31 -0.60
CA TRP A 21 12.28 8.44 -1.63
C TRP A 21 10.88 8.71 -1.04
N ILE A 22 10.50 8.08 0.07
CA ILE A 22 9.22 8.34 0.74
C ILE A 22 9.15 9.80 1.18
N LYS A 23 10.24 10.30 1.77
CA LYS A 23 10.35 11.65 2.34
C LYS A 23 10.49 12.75 1.29
N ASP A 24 10.86 12.40 0.06
CA ASP A 24 11.02 13.36 -1.02
C ASP A 24 9.67 14.02 -1.40
N GLY A 25 9.49 15.27 -0.98
CA GLY A 25 8.30 16.06 -1.29
C GLY A 25 8.20 16.50 -2.76
N GLN A 26 9.26 16.31 -3.55
CA GLN A 26 9.32 16.68 -4.97
C GLN A 26 9.33 15.46 -5.89
N LYS A 27 9.09 14.25 -5.35
CA LYS A 27 9.09 13.01 -6.14
C LYS A 27 8.01 13.04 -7.22
N THR A 28 8.37 12.56 -8.40
CA THR A 28 7.47 12.44 -9.57
C THR A 28 6.87 11.05 -9.72
N SER A 29 7.39 10.05 -9.00
CA SER A 29 6.82 8.70 -8.90
C SER A 29 6.26 8.45 -7.51
N PHE A 30 5.02 7.95 -7.48
CA PHE A 30 4.30 7.58 -6.27
C PHE A 30 4.19 6.07 -6.08
N ILE A 31 4.85 5.28 -6.94
CA ILE A 31 5.03 3.84 -6.73
C ILE A 31 6.52 3.54 -6.72
N LYS A 32 6.99 2.80 -5.70
CA LYS A 32 8.32 2.21 -5.69
C LYS A 32 8.20 0.70 -5.51
N TRP A 33 8.95 -0.02 -6.33
CA TRP A 33 8.94 -1.47 -6.34
C TRP A 33 10.20 -2.03 -5.68
N LEU A 34 10.02 -2.84 -4.65
CA LEU A 34 11.07 -3.65 -4.03
C LEU A 34 11.04 -5.05 -4.64
N ASN A 35 11.79 -5.24 -5.74
CA ASN A 35 11.93 -6.54 -6.40
C ASN A 35 13.07 -7.36 -5.81
N GLY A 36 12.92 -8.68 -5.81
CA GLY A 36 14.01 -9.60 -5.47
C GLY A 36 13.56 -11.05 -5.39
N PRO A 37 14.51 -12.01 -5.48
CA PRO A 37 14.19 -13.43 -5.43
C PRO A 37 13.59 -13.86 -4.08
N ALA A 38 13.05 -15.08 -4.02
CA ALA A 38 12.61 -15.69 -2.77
C ALA A 38 13.79 -15.77 -1.78
N GLY A 39 13.53 -15.51 -0.49
CA GLY A 39 14.58 -15.52 0.53
C GLY A 39 15.49 -14.28 0.55
N ALA A 40 15.33 -13.30 -0.35
CA ALA A 40 16.14 -12.07 -0.35
C ALA A 40 15.94 -11.19 0.90
N GLY A 41 14.86 -11.41 1.65
CA GLY A 41 14.51 -10.64 2.85
C GLY A 41 13.64 -9.41 2.57
N LYS A 42 12.90 -9.39 1.45
CA LYS A 42 11.98 -8.29 1.09
C LYS A 42 10.98 -7.97 2.20
N SER A 43 10.29 -8.97 2.72
CA SER A 43 9.32 -8.80 3.81
C SER A 43 9.96 -8.22 5.06
N ALA A 44 11.19 -8.62 5.39
CA ALA A 44 11.93 -8.04 6.52
C ALA A 44 12.33 -6.57 6.26
N ILE A 45 12.70 -6.22 5.02
CA ILE A 45 12.95 -4.83 4.61
C ILE A 45 11.66 -4.01 4.67
N ALA A 46 10.57 -4.50 4.09
CA ALA A 46 9.27 -3.84 4.07
C ALA A 46 8.72 -3.62 5.50
N GLN A 47 8.85 -4.63 6.36
CA GLN A 47 8.51 -4.52 7.78
C GLN A 47 9.36 -3.46 8.46
N LYS A 48 10.68 -3.46 8.24
CA LYS A 48 11.54 -2.45 8.87
C LYS A 48 11.22 -1.02 8.40
N ILE A 49 10.89 -0.85 7.14
CA ILE A 49 10.44 0.45 6.59
C ILE A 49 9.11 0.85 7.22
N ALA A 50 8.16 -0.08 7.37
CA ALA A 50 6.89 0.19 8.03
C ALA A 50 7.08 0.70 9.47
N GLU A 51 7.93 0.04 10.27
CA GLU A 51 8.29 0.48 11.62
C GLU A 51 8.85 1.92 11.63
N LEU A 52 9.86 2.19 10.80
CA LEU A 52 10.50 3.50 10.72
C LEU A 52 9.52 4.61 10.27
N CYS A 53 8.65 4.28 9.30
CA CYS A 53 7.63 5.21 8.81
C CYS A 53 6.53 5.44 9.83
N TYR A 54 6.14 4.43 10.61
CA TYR A 54 5.18 4.57 11.70
C TYR A 54 5.71 5.50 12.79
N GLU A 55 6.93 5.24 13.28
CA GLU A 55 7.60 6.06 14.29
C GLU A 55 7.76 7.52 13.85
N SER A 56 7.93 7.75 12.55
CA SER A 56 8.15 9.06 11.96
C SER A 56 6.86 9.72 11.41
N GLY A 57 5.69 9.09 11.56
CA GLY A 57 4.39 9.64 11.12
C GLY A 57 4.12 9.64 9.60
N TYR A 58 4.88 8.86 8.82
CA TYR A 58 4.71 8.72 7.37
C TYR A 58 3.82 7.54 6.96
N LEU A 59 3.69 6.50 7.79
CA LEU A 59 2.92 5.29 7.46
C LEU A 59 1.43 5.53 7.67
N GLU A 60 0.64 5.28 6.62
CA GLU A 60 -0.83 5.36 6.68
C GLU A 60 -1.48 3.99 6.75
N ALA A 61 -0.95 3.03 5.99
CA ALA A 61 -1.42 1.66 6.06
C ALA A 61 -0.36 0.67 5.58
N SER A 62 -0.54 -0.59 5.94
CA SER A 62 0.25 -1.69 5.43
C SER A 62 -0.56 -2.98 5.32
N PHE A 63 -0.23 -3.79 4.32
CA PHE A 63 -0.79 -5.10 4.10
C PHE A 63 0.31 -6.09 3.69
N PHE A 64 0.42 -7.17 4.44
CA PHE A 64 1.43 -8.21 4.22
C PHE A 64 0.72 -9.53 3.86
N TRP A 65 0.78 -9.92 2.59
CA TRP A 65 0.30 -11.22 2.16
C TRP A 65 1.14 -12.35 2.76
N SER A 66 0.52 -13.51 2.94
CA SER A 66 1.15 -14.71 3.46
C SER A 66 0.35 -15.93 3.03
N ARG A 67 0.95 -16.80 2.21
CA ARG A 67 0.29 -18.03 1.72
C ARG A 67 -0.25 -18.93 2.83
N THR A 68 0.39 -18.93 3.99
CA THR A 68 0.06 -19.81 5.13
C THR A 68 -0.96 -19.20 6.09
N ALA A 69 -1.35 -17.93 5.91
CA ALA A 69 -2.27 -17.24 6.81
C ALA A 69 -3.61 -17.03 6.11
N ALA A 70 -4.66 -17.70 6.59
CA ALA A 70 -6.02 -17.54 6.08
C ALA A 70 -6.46 -16.08 6.13
N GLY A 71 -7.02 -15.57 5.02
CA GLY A 71 -7.42 -14.16 4.88
C GLY A 71 -6.26 -13.21 4.53
N ARG A 72 -5.02 -13.70 4.43
CA ARG A 72 -3.87 -13.00 3.84
C ARG A 72 -3.27 -13.75 2.63
N ASN A 73 -3.97 -14.76 2.15
CA ASN A 73 -3.61 -15.58 0.99
C ASN A 73 -4.41 -15.22 -0.27
N ASN A 74 -5.24 -14.17 -0.21
CA ASN A 74 -6.00 -13.62 -1.33
C ASN A 74 -6.08 -12.09 -1.24
N SER A 75 -6.73 -11.45 -2.22
CA SER A 75 -6.89 -10.00 -2.30
C SER A 75 -8.14 -9.45 -1.59
N GLU A 76 -9.05 -10.32 -1.15
CA GLU A 76 -10.42 -9.94 -0.71
C GLU A 76 -10.42 -8.94 0.44
N ARG A 77 -9.46 -9.05 1.36
CA ARG A 77 -9.37 -8.19 2.55
C ARG A 77 -8.50 -6.97 2.37
N LEU A 78 -7.85 -6.81 1.21
CA LEU A 78 -6.87 -5.74 0.99
C LEU A 78 -7.51 -4.37 1.28
N ILE A 79 -8.56 -4.01 0.53
CA ILE A 79 -9.12 -2.67 0.60
C ILE A 79 -9.80 -2.39 1.94
N ALA A 80 -10.57 -3.34 2.47
CA ALA A 80 -11.19 -3.21 3.78
C ALA A 80 -10.16 -2.97 4.89
N THR A 81 -9.01 -3.65 4.82
CA THR A 81 -7.92 -3.47 5.79
C THR A 81 -7.25 -2.10 5.64
N LEU A 82 -6.99 -1.67 4.40
CA LEU A 82 -6.41 -0.35 4.14
C LEU A 82 -7.35 0.77 4.62
N ALA A 83 -8.64 0.69 4.29
CA ALA A 83 -9.65 1.64 4.73
C ALA A 83 -9.70 1.74 6.26
N TYR A 84 -9.74 0.60 6.95
CA TYR A 84 -9.73 0.58 8.42
C TYR A 84 -8.48 1.22 9.02
N GLN A 85 -7.29 0.93 8.49
CA GLN A 85 -6.05 1.54 8.98
C GLN A 85 -6.01 3.06 8.72
N LEU A 86 -6.50 3.49 7.55
CA LEU A 86 -6.63 4.91 7.22
C LEU A 86 -7.61 5.63 8.14
N LEU A 87 -8.71 5.00 8.57
CA LEU A 87 -9.62 5.57 9.57
C LEU A 87 -8.93 5.85 10.90
N ILE A 88 -8.03 4.95 11.33
CA ILE A 88 -7.27 5.12 12.56
C ILE A 88 -6.24 6.25 12.40
N ALA A 89 -5.54 6.29 11.26
CA ALA A 89 -4.50 7.28 11.00
C ALA A 89 -5.06 8.68 10.72
N ILE A 90 -6.23 8.76 10.09
CA ILE A 90 -6.92 9.99 9.68
C ILE A 90 -8.38 9.91 10.14
N PRO A 91 -8.68 10.26 11.41
CA PRO A 91 -10.02 10.16 11.97
C PRO A 91 -11.10 10.94 11.20
N LEU A 92 -10.71 11.98 10.45
CA LEU A 92 -11.62 12.75 9.58
C LEU A 92 -12.30 11.89 8.49
N LEU A 93 -11.72 10.73 8.14
CA LEU A 93 -12.30 9.81 7.17
C LEU A 93 -13.47 8.97 7.74
N GLN A 94 -13.70 8.99 9.06
CA GLN A 94 -14.72 8.16 9.70
C GLN A 94 -16.11 8.37 9.10
N GLN A 95 -16.60 9.61 9.13
CA GLN A 95 -17.93 9.95 8.62
C GLN A 95 -18.12 9.56 7.13
N PRO A 96 -17.28 9.99 6.18
CA PRO A 96 -17.50 9.66 4.77
C PRO A 96 -17.39 8.16 4.47
N VAL A 97 -16.56 7.40 5.22
CA VAL A 97 -16.50 5.94 5.07
C VAL A 97 -17.76 5.26 5.63
N GLU A 98 -18.24 5.69 6.80
CA GLU A 98 -19.49 5.20 7.38
C GLU A 98 -20.67 5.44 6.43
N GLU A 99 -20.80 6.65 5.89
CA GLU A 99 -21.83 6.99 4.90
C GLU A 99 -21.74 6.11 3.64
N ALA A 100 -20.53 5.82 3.15
CA ALA A 100 -20.34 4.93 2.00
C ALA A 100 -20.81 3.49 2.28
N VAL A 101 -20.55 2.98 3.49
CA VAL A 101 -20.99 1.62 3.92
C VAL A 101 -22.50 1.58 4.15
N GLU A 102 -23.09 2.64 4.72
CA GLU A 102 -24.54 2.76 4.88
C GLU A 102 -25.26 2.81 3.53
N HIS A 103 -24.68 3.49 2.54
CA HIS A 103 -25.25 3.63 1.21
C HIS A 103 -25.17 2.33 0.38
N ASP A 104 -24.06 1.59 0.45
CA ASP A 104 -23.92 0.26 -0.16
C ASP A 104 -23.51 -0.80 0.88
N PRO A 105 -24.49 -1.44 1.56
CA PRO A 105 -24.22 -2.51 2.53
C PRO A 105 -23.45 -3.71 1.95
N TYR A 106 -23.41 -3.84 0.61
CA TYR A 106 -22.70 -4.89 -0.10
C TYR A 106 -21.31 -4.47 -0.57
N ILE A 107 -20.80 -3.30 -0.16
CA ILE A 107 -19.55 -2.73 -0.68
C ILE A 107 -18.37 -3.70 -0.61
N PHE A 108 -18.25 -4.49 0.46
CA PHE A 108 -17.17 -5.47 0.64
C PHE A 108 -17.25 -6.69 -0.29
N SER A 109 -18.38 -6.88 -0.98
CA SER A 109 -18.55 -7.90 -2.03
C SER A 109 -18.38 -7.35 -3.44
N ARG A 110 -18.21 -6.03 -3.59
CA ARG A 110 -17.93 -5.38 -4.88
C ARG A 110 -16.48 -5.63 -5.32
N SER A 111 -16.17 -5.25 -6.56
CA SER A 111 -14.81 -5.31 -7.09
C SER A 111 -13.82 -4.49 -6.26
N LEU A 112 -12.53 -4.87 -6.28
CA LEU A 112 -11.47 -4.11 -5.60
C LEU A 112 -11.43 -2.65 -6.03
N ALA A 113 -11.69 -2.36 -7.31
CA ALA A 113 -11.78 -1.01 -7.83
C ALA A 113 -12.92 -0.21 -7.19
N ALA A 114 -14.11 -0.81 -7.08
CA ALA A 114 -15.26 -0.16 -6.45
C ALA A 114 -15.03 0.08 -4.95
N GLN A 115 -14.44 -0.91 -4.26
CA GLN A 115 -14.06 -0.73 -2.85
C GLN A 115 -13.02 0.37 -2.68
N MET A 116 -11.97 0.42 -3.51
CA MET A 116 -10.92 1.43 -3.42
C MET A 116 -11.47 2.84 -3.68
N GLU A 117 -12.35 2.97 -4.67
CA GLU A 117 -12.99 4.24 -4.98
C GLU A 117 -13.87 4.72 -3.80
N ALA A 118 -14.77 3.87 -3.31
CA ALA A 118 -15.76 4.25 -2.30
C ALA A 118 -15.19 4.39 -0.88
N LEU A 119 -14.19 3.57 -0.51
CA LEU A 119 -13.71 3.49 0.87
C LEU A 119 -12.37 4.21 1.09
N VAL A 120 -11.68 4.63 0.02
CA VAL A 120 -10.37 5.30 0.13
C VAL A 120 -10.34 6.59 -0.68
N VAL A 121 -10.55 6.53 -2.00
CA VAL A 121 -10.41 7.69 -2.88
C VAL A 121 -11.43 8.78 -2.56
N GLN A 122 -12.73 8.44 -2.57
CA GLN A 122 -13.81 9.40 -2.33
C GLN A 122 -13.74 10.00 -0.92
N PRO A 123 -13.57 9.21 0.17
CA PRO A 123 -13.38 9.78 1.51
C PRO A 123 -12.21 10.77 1.62
N LEU A 124 -11.06 10.46 1.00
CA LEU A 124 -9.92 11.38 0.99
C LEU A 124 -10.28 12.69 0.26
N LYS A 125 -10.96 12.62 -0.88
CA LYS A 125 -11.41 13.81 -1.63
C LYS A 125 -12.40 14.66 -0.83
N THR A 126 -13.40 14.03 -0.25
CA THR A 126 -14.39 14.73 0.59
C THR A 126 -13.69 15.51 1.71
N VAL A 127 -12.68 14.93 2.37
CA VAL A 127 -11.99 15.58 3.50
C VAL A 127 -11.01 16.67 3.05
N PHE A 128 -10.17 16.39 2.05
CA PHE A 128 -9.00 17.21 1.72
C PHE A 128 -9.16 18.08 0.46
N GLU A 129 -10.08 17.75 -0.43
CA GLU A 129 -10.38 18.54 -1.64
C GLU A 129 -11.62 19.41 -1.43
N ASP A 130 -12.76 18.80 -1.08
CA ASP A 130 -14.07 19.48 -1.09
C ASP A 130 -14.32 20.34 0.14
N ASN A 131 -13.90 19.86 1.33
CA ASN A 131 -14.20 20.53 2.58
C ASN A 131 -13.10 21.50 3.06
N HIS A 132 -11.95 21.57 2.36
CA HIS A 132 -10.78 22.38 2.71
C HIS A 132 -10.40 22.35 4.22
N ARG A 133 -10.66 21.23 4.90
CA ARG A 133 -10.59 21.16 6.37
C ARG A 133 -9.16 21.19 6.87
N GLU A 134 -8.25 20.52 6.19
CA GLU A 134 -6.83 20.43 6.52
C GLU A 134 -5.99 20.27 5.25
N VAL A 135 -4.72 20.67 5.32
CA VAL A 135 -3.76 20.49 4.24
C VAL A 135 -2.68 19.52 4.68
N ILE A 136 -2.74 18.28 4.19
CA ILE A 136 -1.66 17.30 4.36
C ILE A 136 -0.66 17.48 3.22
N ASN A 137 0.42 18.21 3.49
CA ASN A 137 1.53 18.39 2.56
C ASN A 137 2.70 17.44 2.83
N THR A 138 2.71 16.74 3.97
CA THR A 138 3.74 15.76 4.30
C THR A 138 3.51 14.49 3.47
N PRO A 139 4.52 13.97 2.77
CA PRO A 139 4.42 12.68 2.08
C PRO A 139 3.90 11.57 2.98
N LYS A 140 3.11 10.65 2.44
CA LYS A 140 2.55 9.50 3.15
C LYS A 140 2.78 8.21 2.38
N VAL A 141 2.83 7.06 3.06
CA VAL A 141 3.09 5.76 2.41
C VAL A 141 2.11 4.67 2.83
N ILE A 142 1.68 3.88 1.85
CA ILE A 142 1.08 2.56 2.02
C ILE A 142 2.07 1.49 1.60
N ILE A 143 2.24 0.45 2.41
CA ILE A 143 3.18 -0.64 2.14
C ILE A 143 2.43 -1.93 1.83
N LEU A 144 2.69 -2.51 0.67
CA LEU A 144 2.11 -3.77 0.20
C LEU A 144 3.23 -4.79 0.03
N ASP A 145 3.28 -5.83 0.86
CA ASP A 145 4.32 -6.86 0.80
C ASP A 145 3.77 -8.23 0.45
N GLY A 146 4.46 -8.93 -0.46
CA GLY A 146 4.11 -10.27 -0.88
C GLY A 146 3.03 -10.30 -1.96
N LEU A 147 3.01 -9.34 -2.89
CA LEU A 147 2.00 -9.32 -3.97
C LEU A 147 1.97 -10.66 -4.74
N ASP A 148 3.11 -11.32 -4.95
CA ASP A 148 3.20 -12.66 -5.56
C ASP A 148 2.55 -13.81 -4.75
N GLU A 149 2.00 -13.48 -3.58
CA GLU A 149 1.29 -14.37 -2.67
C GLU A 149 -0.21 -14.04 -2.56
N CYS A 150 -0.70 -13.01 -3.28
CA CYS A 150 -2.09 -12.57 -3.25
C CYS A 150 -3.05 -13.42 -4.10
N GLY A 151 -2.53 -14.38 -4.86
CA GLY A 151 -3.31 -15.22 -5.78
C GLY A 151 -2.66 -15.34 -7.16
N PRO A 152 -3.45 -15.63 -8.20
CA PRO A 152 -2.96 -15.81 -9.57
C PRO A 152 -2.52 -14.48 -10.19
N ALA A 153 -1.87 -14.53 -11.35
CA ALA A 153 -1.27 -13.35 -11.99
C ALA A 153 -2.31 -12.26 -12.31
N GLU A 154 -3.53 -12.65 -12.67
CA GLU A 154 -4.65 -11.75 -12.95
C GLU A 154 -5.05 -10.95 -11.72
N ALA A 155 -4.98 -11.55 -10.52
CA ALA A 155 -5.27 -10.84 -9.27
C ALA A 155 -4.17 -9.81 -8.94
N GLN A 156 -2.90 -10.15 -9.24
CA GLN A 156 -1.78 -9.24 -9.06
C GLN A 156 -1.92 -8.04 -10.00
N GLN A 157 -2.19 -8.29 -11.28
CA GLN A 157 -2.43 -7.25 -12.28
C GLN A 157 -3.58 -6.33 -11.88
N LEU A 158 -4.72 -6.89 -11.45
CA LEU A 158 -5.87 -6.11 -11.01
C LEU A 158 -5.52 -5.19 -9.83
N ILE A 159 -4.75 -5.66 -8.84
CA ILE A 159 -4.31 -4.82 -7.72
C ILE A 159 -3.44 -3.66 -8.23
N LEU A 160 -2.53 -3.91 -9.18
CA LEU A 160 -1.65 -2.88 -9.73
C LEU A 160 -2.42 -1.84 -10.54
N GLU A 161 -3.41 -2.27 -11.32
CA GLU A 161 -4.31 -1.37 -12.05
C GLU A 161 -5.08 -0.48 -11.07
N VAL A 162 -5.70 -1.06 -10.04
CA VAL A 162 -6.44 -0.32 -9.00
C VAL A 162 -5.54 0.69 -8.28
N VAL A 163 -4.32 0.29 -7.88
CA VAL A 163 -3.37 1.20 -7.22
C VAL A 163 -2.94 2.32 -8.17
N GLY A 164 -2.56 1.98 -9.40
CA GLY A 164 -2.10 2.94 -10.41
C GLY A 164 -3.15 3.98 -10.76
N ASP A 165 -4.41 3.57 -10.90
CA ASP A 165 -5.53 4.46 -11.19
C ASP A 165 -5.89 5.36 -10.00
N SER A 166 -5.73 4.85 -8.77
CA SER A 166 -6.10 5.59 -7.55
C SER A 166 -5.10 6.68 -7.20
N ILE A 167 -3.80 6.46 -7.45
CA ILE A 167 -2.73 7.42 -7.14
C ILE A 167 -2.98 8.79 -7.76
N ARG A 168 -3.49 8.83 -8.99
CA ARG A 168 -3.76 10.09 -9.70
C ARG A 168 -4.97 10.86 -9.13
N LYS A 169 -5.77 10.20 -8.29
CA LYS A 169 -7.00 10.74 -7.70
C LYS A 169 -6.81 11.20 -6.25
N PHE A 170 -5.71 10.84 -5.59
CA PHE A 170 -5.52 11.23 -4.19
C PHE A 170 -5.25 12.73 -4.07
N PRO A 171 -5.97 13.44 -3.18
CA PRO A 171 -5.76 14.86 -2.92
C PRO A 171 -4.58 15.14 -1.98
N ILE A 172 -3.88 14.09 -1.53
CA ILE A 172 -2.75 14.14 -0.61
C ILE A 172 -1.54 13.40 -1.21
N PRO A 173 -0.29 13.70 -0.82
CA PRO A 173 0.91 13.08 -1.37
C PRO A 173 1.12 11.65 -0.85
N LEU A 174 0.21 10.73 -1.21
CA LEU A 174 0.19 9.33 -0.81
C LEU A 174 0.87 8.44 -1.86
N CYS A 175 1.90 7.71 -1.44
CA CYS A 175 2.67 6.80 -2.30
C CYS A 175 2.56 5.34 -1.84
N PHE A 176 2.94 4.41 -2.72
CA PHE A 176 2.92 2.98 -2.48
C PHE A 176 4.33 2.39 -2.58
N LEU A 177 4.73 1.67 -1.55
CA LEU A 177 5.86 0.75 -1.62
C LEU A 177 5.31 -0.66 -1.82
N ILE A 178 5.65 -1.28 -2.95
CA ILE A 178 5.19 -2.64 -3.28
C ILE A 178 6.38 -3.58 -3.32
N ALA A 179 6.34 -4.65 -2.53
CA ALA A 179 7.35 -5.70 -2.51
C ALA A 179 6.79 -6.99 -3.09
N SER A 180 7.48 -7.53 -4.09
CA SER A 180 7.07 -8.74 -4.80
C SER A 180 8.28 -9.46 -5.40
N ARG A 181 8.10 -10.72 -5.78
CA ARG A 181 9.06 -11.45 -6.62
C ARG A 181 8.97 -10.96 -8.07
N PRO A 182 10.03 -11.18 -8.89
CA PRO A 182 9.91 -10.97 -10.32
C PRO A 182 8.84 -11.92 -10.87
N GLU A 183 8.03 -11.45 -11.81
CA GLU A 183 7.20 -12.34 -12.61
C GLU A 183 8.10 -13.39 -13.26
N LYS A 184 7.68 -14.66 -13.19
CA LYS A 184 8.37 -15.70 -13.94
C LYS A 184 8.12 -15.39 -15.41
N VAL A 185 9.15 -14.90 -16.11
CA VAL A 185 9.15 -14.90 -17.57
C VAL A 185 9.11 -16.37 -17.97
N CYS A 186 7.92 -16.87 -18.31
CA CYS A 186 7.78 -18.17 -18.93
C CYS A 186 8.36 -18.06 -20.34
N HIS A 187 9.37 -18.89 -20.63
CA HIS A 187 9.85 -19.16 -21.98
C HIS A 187 8.85 -20.05 -22.73
#